data_AF-A0A060HGU0-F1
#
_entry.id   AF-A0A060HGU0-F1
#
_cell.length_a   1.000
_cell.length_b   1.000
_cell.length_c   1.000
_cell.angle_alpha   90.00
_cell.angle_beta   90.00
_cell.angle_gamma   90.00
#
_symmetry.space_group_name_H-M   'P 1'
#
loop_
_entity.id
_entity.type
_entity.pdbx_description
1 polymer ?
#
loop_
_entity_poly.entity_id
_entity_poly.type
_entity_poly.pdbx_seq_one_letter_code
_entity_poly.pdbx_strand_id
1 'polypeptide(L)'
;MRSIRMSYGRRDNFGPKPVEAGKEYDVQITEISRKGDGIARIQGFVIFVKDGKVGQNAKIRVTQIGPRFATAEVVNGAATSDNPAN
;
A
#
# COMPACT_ATOMS: atom_id res chain seq x y z
N MET A 1 41.68 -35.46 -8.84
CA MET A 1 40.31 -35.73 -8.36
C MET A 1 39.69 -34.44 -7.80
N ARG A 2 38.45 -34.15 -8.23
CA ARG A 2 37.44 -33.23 -7.66
C ARG A 2 37.78 -31.73 -7.55
N SER A 3 37.60 -31.05 -8.69
CA SER A 3 36.88 -29.77 -8.77
C SER A 3 35.49 -29.84 -8.08
N ILE A 4 34.95 -28.68 -7.70
CA ILE A 4 33.70 -28.38 -6.96
C ILE A 4 33.92 -28.03 -5.48
N ARG A 5 34.00 -26.72 -5.22
CA ARG A 5 33.25 -26.08 -4.12
C ARG A 5 32.38 -25.01 -4.78
N MET A 6 31.29 -25.52 -5.34
CA MET A 6 30.18 -24.78 -5.93
C MET A 6 29.75 -23.65 -4.99
N SER A 7 29.59 -22.47 -5.57
CA SER A 7 28.89 -21.32 -5.03
C SER A 7 27.51 -21.73 -4.50
N TYR A 8 27.25 -21.47 -3.22
CA TYR A 8 25.88 -21.44 -2.70
C TYR A 8 25.65 -20.04 -2.15
N GLY A 9 25.30 -19.12 -3.06
CA GLY A 9 24.52 -17.95 -2.70
C GLY A 9 23.29 -18.46 -1.96
N ARG A 10 23.29 -18.28 -0.64
CA ARG A 10 22.18 -18.61 0.24
C ARG A 10 21.08 -17.58 -0.03
N ARG A 11 20.33 -17.89 -1.08
CA ARG A 11 18.99 -17.42 -1.44
C ARG A 11 18.28 -16.84 -0.22
N ASP A 12 18.36 -15.52 -0.09
CA ASP A 12 17.60 -14.73 0.83
C ASP A 12 16.11 -15.04 0.58
N ASN A 13 15.53 -15.84 1.47
CA ASN A 13 14.16 -16.33 1.38
C ASN A 13 13.17 -15.25 1.81
N PHE A 14 13.33 -14.03 1.29
CA PHE A 14 12.28 -13.02 1.29
C PHE A 14 11.40 -13.33 0.09
N GLY A 15 10.47 -14.26 0.26
CA GLY A 15 9.39 -14.45 -0.71
C GLY A 15 8.76 -13.09 -1.06
N PRO A 16 8.33 -12.88 -2.31
CA PRO A 16 7.83 -11.60 -2.77
C PRO A 16 6.67 -11.17 -1.87
N LYS A 17 6.88 -10.11 -1.09
CA LYS A 17 5.80 -9.51 -0.32
C LYS A 17 4.78 -9.00 -1.35
N PRO A 18 3.49 -9.35 -1.23
CA PRO A 18 2.47 -8.97 -2.21
C PRO A 18 2.29 -7.44 -2.33
N VAL A 19 2.80 -6.69 -1.35
CA VAL A 19 2.86 -5.24 -1.34
C VAL A 19 4.28 -4.79 -0.97
N GLU A 20 4.78 -3.77 -1.66
CA GLU A 20 6.09 -3.15 -1.39
C GLU A 20 5.91 -1.75 -0.79
N ALA A 21 6.70 -1.44 0.23
CA ALA A 21 6.71 -0.13 0.85
C ALA A 21 7.37 0.86 -0.12
N GLY A 22 6.76 2.03 -0.27
CA GLY A 22 7.19 3.08 -1.19
C GLY A 22 6.58 2.98 -2.58
N LYS A 23 5.88 1.89 -2.91
CA LYS A 23 5.17 1.75 -4.19
C LYS A 23 3.74 2.27 -4.11
N GLU A 24 3.24 2.66 -5.28
CA GLU A 24 1.88 3.09 -5.47
C GLU A 24 1.04 1.95 -6.02
N TYR A 25 -0.17 1.81 -5.48
CA TYR A 25 -1.13 0.80 -5.91
C TYR A 25 -2.50 1.44 -6.08
N ASP A 26 -3.20 1.02 -7.12
CA ASP A 26 -4.60 1.34 -7.32
C ASP A 26 -5.43 0.34 -6.51
N VAL A 27 -6.10 0.84 -5.48
CA VAL A 27 -6.93 0.02 -4.60
C VAL A 27 -8.36 0.51 -4.61
N GLN A 28 -9.28 -0.45 -4.46
CA GLN A 28 -10.68 -0.12 -4.26
C GLN A 28 -10.94 0.00 -2.76
N ILE A 29 -11.47 1.16 -2.38
CA ILE A 29 -11.87 1.40 -1.00
C ILE A 29 -13.28 0.84 -0.84
N THR A 30 -13.38 -0.27 -0.10
CA THR A 30 -14.65 -0.94 0.17
C THR A 30 -15.38 -0.33 1.34
N GLU A 31 -14.65 0.27 2.28
CA GLU A 31 -15.20 0.75 3.54
C GLU A 31 -14.48 2.02 4.02
N ILE A 32 -15.17 2.83 4.83
CA ILE A 32 -14.58 3.97 5.55
C ILE A 32 -14.86 3.82 7.04
N SER A 33 -13.87 4.13 7.86
CA SER A 33 -14.02 4.16 9.31
C SER A 33 -14.82 5.40 9.74
N ARG A 34 -15.38 5.37 10.97
CA ARG A 34 -16.14 6.52 11.52
C ARG A 34 -15.32 7.82 11.61
N LYS A 35 -13.99 7.70 11.61
CA LYS A 35 -13.04 8.82 11.62
C LYS A 35 -12.74 9.40 10.23
N GLY A 36 -13.21 8.76 9.15
CA GLY A 36 -12.93 9.16 7.77
C GLY A 36 -11.74 8.45 7.13
N ASP A 37 -11.09 7.49 7.82
CA ASP A 37 -10.02 6.68 7.23
C ASP A 37 -10.59 5.62 6.27
N GLY A 38 -10.05 5.53 5.06
CA GLY A 38 -10.43 4.50 4.08
C GLY A 38 -9.80 3.15 4.40
N ILE A 39 -10.57 2.08 4.23
CA ILE A 39 -10.10 0.70 4.39
C ILE A 39 -10.14 0.04 3.01
N ALA A 40 -8.96 -0.36 2.54
CA ALA A 40 -8.80 -1.15 1.34
C ALA A 40 -8.38 -2.59 1.70
N ARG A 41 -8.87 -3.57 0.92
CA ARG A 41 -8.47 -4.97 1.03
C ARG A 41 -7.91 -5.47 -0.30
N ILE A 42 -6.68 -5.95 -0.28
CA ILE A 42 -6.04 -6.61 -1.43
C ILE A 42 -5.77 -8.06 -1.03
N GLN A 43 -6.43 -9.02 -1.68
CA GLN A 43 -6.18 -10.47 -1.43
C GLN A 43 -6.23 -10.86 0.07
N GLY A 44 -7.09 -10.23 0.86
CA GLY A 44 -7.19 -10.45 2.31
C GLY A 44 -6.19 -9.66 3.17
N PHE A 45 -5.34 -8.85 2.54
CA PHE A 45 -4.43 -7.92 3.23
C PHE A 45 -5.11 -6.57 3.43
N VAL A 46 -5.16 -6.10 4.69
CA VAL A 46 -5.83 -4.85 5.06
C VAL A 46 -4.86 -3.69 4.92
N ILE A 47 -5.28 -2.66 4.21
CA ILE A 47 -4.51 -1.45 3.98
C ILE A 47 -5.32 -0.27 4.50
N PHE A 48 -4.74 0.44 5.46
CA PHE A 48 -5.30 1.68 6.00
C PHE A 48 -4.86 2.84 5.13
N VAL A 49 -5.84 3.55 4.58
CA VAL A 49 -5.66 4.62 3.61
C VAL A 49 -6.15 5.92 4.23
N LYS A 50 -5.22 6.84 4.53
CA LYS A 50 -5.59 8.20 4.95
C LYS A 50 -6.27 8.93 3.80
N ASP A 51 -7.38 9.61 4.08
CA ASP A 51 -8.19 10.36 3.11
C ASP A 51 -8.85 9.49 2.02
N GLY A 52 -9.07 8.21 2.33
CA GLY A 52 -9.73 7.29 1.41
C GLY A 52 -11.24 7.50 1.34
N LYS A 53 -11.79 7.61 0.12
CA LYS A 53 -13.25 7.68 -0.14
C LYS A 53 -13.84 6.31 -0.50
N VAL A 54 -14.92 5.92 0.18
CA VAL A 54 -15.65 4.67 -0.11
C VAL A 54 -16.19 4.64 -1.54
N GLY A 55 -16.12 3.47 -2.18
CA GLY A 55 -16.72 3.22 -3.49
C GLY A 55 -15.91 3.77 -4.66
N GLN A 56 -14.73 4.35 -4.42
CA GLN A 56 -13.84 4.88 -5.46
C GLN A 56 -12.50 4.14 -5.47
N ASN A 57 -11.90 4.13 -6.67
CA ASN A 57 -10.53 3.67 -6.87
C ASN A 57 -9.61 4.81 -6.43
N ALA A 58 -8.84 4.58 -5.37
CA ALA A 58 -7.85 5.53 -4.93
C ALA A 58 -6.46 4.98 -5.25
N LYS A 59 -5.63 5.83 -5.86
CA LYS A 59 -4.21 5.55 -5.95
C LYS A 59 -3.60 5.87 -4.60
N ILE A 60 -3.02 4.85 -3.98
CA ILE A 60 -2.43 4.94 -2.65
C ILE A 60 -0.93 4.73 -2.74
N ARG A 61 -0.16 5.40 -1.90
CA ARG A 61 1.26 5.15 -1.71
C ARG A 61 1.46 4.47 -0.37
N VAL A 62 1.99 3.25 -0.39
CA VAL A 62 2.31 2.53 0.83
C VAL A 62 3.51 3.17 1.48
N THR A 63 3.38 3.71 2.68
CA THR A 63 4.50 4.30 3.42
C THR A 63 5.13 3.30 4.38
N GLN A 64 4.30 2.46 4.98
CA GLN A 64 4.74 1.48 5.97
C GLN A 64 3.99 0.17 5.81
N ILE A 65 4.72 -0.95 5.88
CA ILE A 65 4.14 -2.29 5.88
C ILE A 65 4.38 -2.92 7.25
N GLY A 66 3.29 -3.27 7.92
CA GLY A 66 3.30 -4.09 9.12
C GLY A 66 3.17 -5.58 8.82
N PRO A 67 3.24 -6.43 9.85
CA PRO A 67 3.19 -7.89 9.67
C PRO A 67 1.83 -8.41 9.18
N ARG A 68 0.72 -7.68 9.40
CA ARG A 68 -0.64 -8.09 8.95
C ARG A 68 -1.45 -6.99 8.25
N PHE A 69 -0.90 -5.79 8.14
CA PHE A 69 -1.55 -4.63 7.55
C PHE A 69 -0.51 -3.69 6.94
N ALA A 70 -0.92 -2.82 6.03
CA ALA A 70 -0.10 -1.71 5.58
C ALA A 70 -0.78 -0.37 5.87
N THR A 71 0.03 0.66 6.02
CA THR A 71 -0.40 2.05 6.10
C THR A 71 0.01 2.73 4.81
N ALA A 72 -0.95 3.42 4.21
CA ALA A 72 -0.80 4.13 2.97
C ALA A 72 -1.53 5.47 3.02
N GLU A 73 -1.11 6.39 2.17
CA GLU A 73 -1.73 7.69 1.98
C GLU A 73 -2.25 7.82 0.54
N VAL A 74 -3.37 8.51 0.34
CA VAL A 74 -3.88 8.78 -1.01
C VAL A 74 -2.97 9.80 -1.68
N VAL A 75 -2.38 9.43 -2.81
CA VAL A 75 -1.57 10.36 -3.64
C VAL A 75 -2.43 11.26 -4.51
N ASN A 76 -3.73 10.98 -4.64
CA ASN A 76 -4.69 11.84 -5.33
C ASN A 76 -5.19 12.99 -4.43
N GLY A 77 -4.25 13.71 -3.83
CA GLY A 77 -4.48 14.87 -2.98
C GLY A 77 -4.46 16.18 -3.76
N ALA A 78 -5.16 16.27 -4.90
CA ALA A 78 -5.32 17.53 -5.60
C ALA A 78 -6.53 18.30 -5.05
N ALA A 79 -6.25 19.07 -3.99
CA ALA A 79 -6.91 20.27 -3.52
C ALA A 79 -8.06 20.83 -4.39
N THR A 80 -9.30 20.68 -3.92
CA THR A 80 -10.35 21.66 -4.19
C THR A 80 -10.60 22.44 -2.91
N SER A 81 -9.74 23.42 -2.67
CA SER A 81 -9.96 24.50 -1.71
C SER A 81 -9.49 25.79 -2.36
N ASP A 82 -10.20 26.20 -3.41
CA ASP A 82 -10.17 27.59 -3.88
C ASP A 82 -11.60 28.13 -3.72
N ASN A 83 -11.92 28.51 -2.49
CA ASN A 83 -12.91 29.53 -2.21
C ASN A 83 -12.10 30.71 -1.69
N PRO A 84 -12.01 31.78 -2.47
CA PRO A 84 -12.57 33.01 -1.96
C PRO A 84 -13.44 33.69 -3.01
N ALA A 85 -14.73 33.72 -2.73
CA ALA A 85 -15.61 34.79 -3.19
C ALA A 85 -14.95 36.16 -2.95
N ASN A 86 -14.67 36.88 -4.04
CA ASN A 86 -14.71 38.34 -4.13
C ASN A 86 -15.03 38.74 -5.57
#